data_AF-A0A0F7FJK4-F1
#
_entry.id   AF-A0A0F7FJK4-F1
#
_cell.length_a   1.000
_cell.length_b   1.000
_cell.length_c   1.000
_cell.angle_alpha   90.00
_cell.angle_beta   90.00
_cell.angle_gamma   90.00
#
_symmetry.space_group_name_H-M   'P 1'
#
loop_
_entity.id
_entity.type
_entity.pdbx_description
1 polymer ?
#
loop_
_entity_poly.entity_id
_entity_poly.type
_entity_poly.pdbx_seq_one_letter_code
_entity_poly.pdbx_strand_id
1 'polypeptide(L)' 'MQAWQVDHAGRAYQALSEAFEEVNIRRTRIASLRAYADILPEYRKTLNSMDAMLRELEELQSRIEGLLEE' A
#
# COMPACT_ATOMS: atom_id res chain seq x y z
N MET A 1 22.78 -12.76 -6.53
CA MET A 1 22.40 -11.42 -7.06
C MET A 1 23.58 -10.44 -7.01
N GLN A 2 23.67 -9.42 -7.90
CA GLN A 2 24.74 -8.40 -7.84
C GLN A 2 24.46 -7.35 -6.74
N ALA A 3 25.49 -6.77 -6.11
CA ALA A 3 25.34 -5.81 -5.00
C ALA A 3 24.47 -4.58 -5.35
N TRP A 4 24.57 -4.08 -6.59
CA TRP A 4 23.73 -2.97 -7.07
C TRP A 4 22.24 -3.35 -7.21
N GLN A 5 21.93 -4.61 -7.54
CA GLN A 5 20.55 -5.09 -7.67
C GLN A 5 19.88 -5.20 -6.29
N VAL A 6 20.62 -5.69 -5.27
CA VAL A 6 20.14 -5.78 -3.89
C VAL A 6 19.89 -4.38 -3.30
N ASP A 7 20.80 -3.44 -3.52
CA ASP A 7 20.66 -2.06 -3.09
C ASP A 7 19.46 -1.35 -3.77
N HIS A 8 19.22 -1.61 -5.06
CA HIS A 8 18.06 -1.08 -5.77
C HIS A 8 16.74 -1.71 -5.27
N ALA A 9 16.72 -3.02 -5.06
CA ALA A 9 15.56 -3.73 -4.52
C ALA A 9 15.23 -3.26 -3.09
N GLY A 10 16.24 -3.05 -2.24
CA GLY A 10 16.05 -2.51 -0.89
C GLY A 10 15.42 -1.11 -0.90
N ARG A 11 15.89 -0.20 -1.77
CA ARG A 11 15.26 1.13 -1.92
C ARG A 11 13.83 1.05 -2.43
N ALA A 12 13.56 0.16 -3.38
CA ALA A 12 12.21 -0.04 -3.91
C ALA A 12 11.27 -0.60 -2.84
N TYR A 13 11.72 -1.56 -2.03
CA TYR A 13 10.97 -2.10 -0.89
C TYR A 13 10.64 -1.01 0.14
N GLN A 14 11.61 -0.16 0.48
CA GLN A 14 11.38 0.96 1.39
C GLN A 14 10.32 1.92 0.84
N ALA A 15 10.44 2.34 -0.42
CA ALA A 15 9.48 3.25 -1.04
C ALA A 15 8.05 2.67 -1.10
N LEU A 16 7.91 1.37 -1.36
CA LEU A 16 6.61 0.70 -1.30
C LEU A 16 6.05 0.64 0.11
N SER A 17 6.91 0.44 1.12
CA SER A 17 6.50 0.43 2.54
C SER A 17 5.96 1.79 2.98
N GLU A 18 6.64 2.87 2.60
CA GLU A 18 6.18 4.23 2.85
C GLU A 18 4.84 4.52 2.17
N ALA A 19 4.69 4.11 0.91
CA ALA A 19 3.43 4.27 0.17
C ALA A 19 2.28 3.47 0.80
N PHE A 20 2.54 2.23 1.24
CA PHE A 20 1.54 1.39 1.91
C PHE A 20 1.04 2.05 3.20
N GLU A 21 1.96 2.54 4.03
CA GLU A 21 1.62 3.19 5.29
C GLU A 21 0.79 4.47 5.06
N GLU A 22 1.17 5.29 4.08
CA GLU A 22 0.43 6.50 3.73
C GLU A 22 -1.02 6.19 3.28
N VAL A 23 -1.20 5.19 2.40
CA VAL A 23 -2.53 4.79 1.94
C VAL A 23 -3.35 4.21 3.09
N ASN A 24 -2.74 3.40 3.96
CA ASN A 24 -3.42 2.78 5.09
C ASN A 24 -3.90 3.82 6.12
N ILE A 25 -3.09 4.84 6.40
CA ILE A 25 -3.47 5.96 7.28
C ILE A 25 -4.67 6.71 6.70
N ARG A 26 -4.63 7.04 5.40
CA ARG A 26 -5.74 7.74 4.73
C ARG A 26 -7.02 6.90 4.73
N ARG A 27 -6.90 5.61 4.42
CA ARG A 27 -8.00 4.63 4.44
C ARG A 27 -8.63 4.56 5.82
N THR A 28 -7.81 4.46 6.87
CA THR A 28 -8.27 4.45 8.27
C THR A 28 -9.01 5.72 8.64
N ARG A 29 -8.48 6.89 8.27
CA ARG A 29 -9.14 8.18 8.52
C ARG A 29 -10.51 8.27 7.84
N ILE A 30 -10.62 7.88 6.57
CA ILE A 30 -11.88 7.91 5.82
C ILE A 30 -12.87 6.88 6.38
N ALA A 31 -12.41 5.69 6.75
CA ALA A 31 -13.26 4.66 7.35
C ALA A 31 -13.87 5.13 8.68
N SER A 32 -13.09 5.83 9.51
CA SER A 32 -13.58 6.44 10.75
C SER A 32 -14.62 7.52 10.47
N LEU A 33 -14.41 8.38 9.45
CA LEU A 33 -15.41 9.39 9.06
C LEU A 33 -16.70 8.75 8.53
N ARG A 34 -16.61 7.65 7.80
CA ARG A 34 -17.78 6.91 7.28
C ARG A 34 -18.68 6.42 8.41
N ALA A 35 -18.14 6.00 9.55
CA ALA A 35 -18.94 5.57 10.70
C ALA A 35 -19.83 6.69 11.25
N TYR A 36 -19.46 7.96 11.05
CA TYR A 36 -20.27 9.11 11.44
C TYR A 36 -21.17 9.63 10.31
N ALA A 37 -20.81 9.36 9.05
CA ALA A 37 -21.41 9.96 7.87
C ALA A 37 -22.37 9.03 7.11
N ASP A 38 -22.85 7.95 7.74
CA ASP A 38 -23.69 6.88 7.18
C ASP A 38 -24.06 7.07 5.70
N ILE A 39 -23.17 6.54 4.84
CA ILE A 39 -23.46 6.12 3.47
C ILE A 39 -23.51 7.26 2.43
N LEU A 40 -22.50 8.14 2.37
CA LEU A 40 -22.19 8.80 1.09
C LEU A 40 -21.49 7.80 0.15
N PRO A 41 -22.06 7.50 -1.05
CA PRO A 41 -21.47 6.57 -2.02
C PRO A 41 -20.03 6.89 -2.40
N GLU A 42 -19.65 8.16 -2.33
CA GLU A 42 -18.33 8.68 -2.65
C GLU A 42 -17.27 8.16 -1.67
N TYR A 43 -17.58 8.10 -0.37
CA TYR A 43 -16.67 7.53 0.63
C TYR A 43 -16.50 6.03 0.43
N ARG A 44 -17.57 5.30 0.10
CA ARG A 44 -17.49 3.87 -0.22
C ARG A 44 -16.61 3.62 -1.44
N LYS A 45 -16.79 4.39 -2.52
CA LYS A 45 -15.94 4.30 -3.72
C LYS A 45 -14.48 4.57 -3.37
N THR A 46 -14.23 5.61 -2.59
CA THR A 46 -12.87 5.99 -2.16
C THR A 46 -12.21 4.88 -1.33
N LEU A 47 -12.92 4.31 -0.37
CA LEU A 47 -12.43 3.18 0.44
C LEU A 47 -12.12 1.96 -0.41
N ASN A 48 -13.01 1.59 -1.33
CA ASN A 48 -12.77 0.46 -2.23
C ASN A 48 -11.52 0.68 -3.11
N SER A 49 -11.33 1.90 -3.62
CA SER A 49 -10.12 2.24 -4.38
C SER A 49 -8.86 2.18 -3.53
N MET A 50 -8.90 2.65 -2.29
CA MET A 50 -7.75 2.55 -1.37
C MET A 50 -7.45 1.10 -1.01
N ASP A 51 -8.48 0.27 -0.75
CA ASP A 51 -8.31 -1.15 -0.47
C ASP A 51 -7.70 -1.89 -1.69
N ALA A 52 -8.05 -1.49 -2.92
CA ALA A 52 -7.40 -2.01 -4.13
C ALA A 52 -5.93 -1.60 -4.23
N MET A 53 -5.62 -0.32 -3.99
CA MET A 53 -4.22 0.17 -3.97
C MET A 53 -3.37 -0.55 -2.93
N LEU A 54 -3.91 -0.82 -1.73
CA LEU A 54 -3.18 -1.56 -0.69
C LEU A 54 -2.80 -2.97 -1.15
N ARG A 55 -3.71 -3.67 -1.84
CA ARG A 55 -3.41 -5.00 -2.41
C ARG A 55 -2.34 -4.95 -3.49
N GLU A 56 -2.40 -3.95 -4.38
CA GLU A 56 -1.37 -3.78 -5.41
C GLU A 56 0.01 -3.50 -4.79
N LEU A 57 0.07 -2.66 -3.76
CA LEU A 57 1.31 -2.37 -3.04
C LEU A 57 1.86 -3.60 -2.30
N GLU A 58 0.99 -4.39 -1.67
CA GLU A 58 1.36 -5.65 -1.01
C GLU A 58 1.88 -6.70 -2.01
N GLU A 59 1.22 -6.85 -3.16
CA GLU A 59 1.70 -7.73 -4.24
C GLU A 59 3.08 -7.30 -4.78
N LEU A 60 3.30 -6.00 -4.92
CA LEU A 60 4.60 -5.46 -5.35
C LEU A 60 5.68 -5.69 -4.29
N GLN A 61 5.37 -5.50 -3.01
CA GLN A 61 6.30 -5.81 -1.92
C GLN A 61 6.69 -7.28 -1.91
N SER A 62 5.71 -8.18 -1.97
CA SER A 62 5.96 -9.63 -1.98
C SER A 62 6.85 -10.07 -3.15
N ARG A 63 6.69 -9.44 -4.32
CA ARG A 63 7.59 -9.68 -5.46
C ARG A 63 9.02 -9.23 -5.19
N ILE A 64 9.20 -8.08 -4.54
CA ILE A 64 10.54 -7.57 -4.20
C ILE A 64 11.17 -8.40 -3.08
N GLU A 65 10.41 -8.83 -2.08
CA GLU A 65 10.88 -9.76 -1.04
C GLU A 65 11.36 -11.07 -1.66
N GLY A 66 10.59 -11.67 -2.57
CA GLY A 66 11.01 -12.88 -3.29
C GLY A 66 12.32 -12.68 -4.06
N LEU A 67 12.53 -11.49 -4.65
CA LEU A 67 13.80 -11.15 -5.29
C LEU A 67 14.95 -10.93 -4.29
N LEU A 68 14.68 -10.52 -3.06
CA LEU A 68 15.72 -10.32 -2.03
C LEU A 68 16.12 -11.62 -1.33
N GLU A 69 15.23 -12.62 -1.31
CA GLU A 69 15.48 -13.94 -0.70
C GLU A 69 16.23 -14.93 -1.62
N GLU A 70 16.32 -14.66 -2.93
CA GLU A 70 17.05 -15.45 -3.97
C GLU A 70 18.54 -15.09 -4.16
#